data_AF-A0A923LPR1-F1
#
_entry.id   AF-A0A923LPR1-F1
#
_cell.length_a   1.000
_cell.length_b   1.000
_cell.length_c   1.000
_cell.angle_alpha   90.00
_cell.angle_beta   90.00
_cell.angle_gamma   90.00
#
_symmetry.space_group_name_H-M   'P 1'
#
loop_
_entity.id
_entity.type
_entity.pdbx_description
1 polymer ?
#
loop_
_entity_poly.entity_id
_entity_poly.type
_entity_poly.pdbx_seq_one_letter_code
_entity_poly.pdbx_strand_id
1 'polypeptide(L)'
;MPLSWIKIRILTYFKKRKSKENINRTQQEAEKEENPYLPQLKEILDAILKKKKLSYEKLVLVVIDGYEIENVLLAIRCIGSELNRLIVLTDRAAYFENISEKLYEEQGLIVEFFPKTFEKIAVLGEEETKGNLILDFETGSERQEEIKFGRKIYIPVFKKPWEDAGNLDITVPIGYNTVIVKNIKTVHKQPCYDKFEQAFYENE
;
A
#
# COMPACT_ATOMS: atom_id res chain seq x y z
N MET A 1 48.58 38.03 2.04
CA MET A 1 48.01 36.78 2.58
C MET A 1 46.55 36.64 2.16
N PRO A 2 46.18 35.63 1.33
CA PRO A 2 44.79 35.24 1.16
C PRO A 2 44.61 33.71 1.02
N LEU A 3 44.91 32.92 2.05
CA LEU A 3 44.69 31.45 2.03
C LEU A 3 43.45 30.99 2.82
N SER A 4 42.75 31.91 3.50
CA SER A 4 41.64 31.58 4.40
C SER A 4 40.31 31.33 3.66
N TRP A 5 39.99 32.13 2.64
CA TRP A 5 38.66 32.10 2.00
C TRP A 5 38.47 30.91 1.06
N ILE A 6 39.55 30.43 0.44
CA ILE A 6 39.51 29.25 -0.44
C ILE A 6 39.22 27.99 0.39
N LYS A 7 39.83 27.85 1.58
CA LYS A 7 39.53 26.73 2.48
C LYS A 7 38.07 26.73 2.94
N ILE A 8 37.49 27.90 3.23
CA ILE A 8 36.08 28.03 3.63
C ILE A 8 35.13 27.66 2.47
N ARG A 9 35.43 28.06 1.23
CA ARG A 9 34.63 27.66 0.04
C ARG A 9 34.74 26.16 -0.24
N ILE A 10 35.91 25.58 -0.06
CA ILE A 10 36.12 24.13 -0.22
C ILE A 10 35.36 23.35 0.87
N LEU A 11 35.44 23.77 2.13
CA LEU A 11 34.69 23.17 3.24
C LEU A 11 33.18 23.27 3.06
N THR A 12 32.66 24.42 2.63
CA THR A 12 31.22 24.60 2.34
C THR A 12 30.77 23.78 1.13
N TYR A 13 31.62 23.65 0.09
CA TYR A 13 31.36 22.78 -1.05
C TYR A 13 31.32 21.30 -0.64
N PHE A 14 32.30 20.82 0.15
CA PHE A 14 32.30 19.43 0.65
C PHE A 14 31.17 19.15 1.63
N LYS A 15 30.76 20.12 2.46
CA LYS A 15 29.61 19.98 3.36
C LYS A 15 28.29 19.91 2.58
N LYS A 16 28.16 20.70 1.51
CA LYS A 16 27.03 20.66 0.58
C LYS A 16 27.01 19.37 -0.26
N ARG A 17 28.18 18.82 -0.58
CA ARG A 17 28.34 17.54 -1.29
C ARG A 17 28.03 16.36 -0.37
N LYS A 18 28.51 16.34 0.87
CA LYS A 18 28.10 15.35 1.90
C LYS A 18 26.61 15.45 2.24
N SER A 19 26.04 16.65 2.26
CA SER A 19 24.59 16.83 2.46
C SER A 19 23.79 16.32 1.25
N LYS A 20 24.24 16.58 0.01
CA LYS A 20 23.62 16.02 -1.20
C LYS A 20 23.84 14.52 -1.33
N GLU A 21 24.99 13.99 -0.95
CA GLU A 21 25.29 12.56 -0.90
C GLU A 21 24.49 11.88 0.19
N ASN A 22 24.29 12.50 1.36
CA ASN A 22 23.40 11.98 2.40
C ASN A 22 21.93 12.07 1.97
N ILE A 23 21.49 13.14 1.30
CA ILE A 23 20.14 13.24 0.73
C ILE A 23 19.95 12.18 -0.36
N ASN A 24 20.92 12.00 -1.25
CA ASN A 24 20.89 10.98 -2.29
C ASN A 24 20.99 9.57 -1.69
N ARG A 25 21.71 9.36 -0.58
CA ARG A 25 21.82 8.08 0.12
C ARG A 25 20.55 7.76 0.91
N THR A 26 19.91 8.75 1.52
CA THR A 26 18.57 8.64 2.12
C THR A 26 17.48 8.46 1.05
N GLN A 27 17.65 9.03 -0.16
CA GLN A 27 16.76 8.80 -1.30
C GLN A 27 16.99 7.42 -1.94
N GLN A 28 18.22 6.93 -2.01
CA GLN A 28 18.57 5.58 -2.49
C GLN A 28 18.24 4.48 -1.46
N GLU A 29 18.22 4.78 -0.17
CA GLU A 29 17.75 3.87 0.89
C GLU A 29 16.21 3.88 1.01
N ALA A 30 15.53 4.91 0.49
CA ALA A 30 14.07 4.94 0.34
C ALA A 30 13.57 4.34 -0.99
N GLU A 31 14.48 4.05 -1.94
CA GLU A 31 14.20 3.32 -3.18
C GLU A 31 14.16 1.81 -2.86
N LYS A 32 12.94 1.25 -2.82
CA LYS A 32 12.54 -0.11 -2.38
C LYS A 32 12.23 -0.28 -0.90
N GLU A 33 11.41 0.60 -0.32
CA GLU A 33 10.66 0.18 0.87
C GLU A 33 9.60 -0.87 0.46
N GLU A 34 10.01 -2.13 0.39
CA GLU A 34 9.07 -3.24 0.37
C GLU A 34 8.35 -3.30 1.72
N ASN A 35 7.02 -3.35 1.72
CA ASN A 35 6.26 -3.54 2.95
C ASN A 35 6.20 -5.05 3.23
N PRO A 36 6.93 -5.55 4.24
CA PRO A 36 7.10 -6.99 4.47
C PRO A 36 5.81 -7.70 4.89
N TYR A 37 4.77 -6.93 5.20
CA TYR A 37 3.48 -7.42 5.65
C TYR A 37 2.45 -7.57 4.51
N LEU A 38 2.76 -7.14 3.29
CA LEU A 38 1.87 -7.31 2.13
C LEU A 38 1.48 -8.78 1.85
N PRO A 39 2.38 -9.77 1.96
CA PRO A 39 1.98 -11.18 1.84
C PRO A 39 0.95 -11.62 2.89
N GLN A 40 0.81 -10.87 3.98
CA GLN A 40 -0.11 -11.15 5.09
C GLN A 40 -1.29 -10.18 5.13
N LEU A 41 -1.52 -9.45 4.03
CA LEU A 41 -2.53 -8.41 3.96
C LEU A 41 -3.92 -8.96 4.32
N LYS A 42 -4.23 -10.19 3.94
CA LYS A 42 -5.51 -10.83 4.26
C LYS A 42 -5.71 -10.93 5.79
N GLU A 43 -4.77 -11.52 6.51
CA GLU A 43 -4.86 -11.68 7.97
C GLU A 43 -4.92 -10.32 8.68
N ILE A 44 -4.20 -9.34 8.13
CA ILE A 44 -4.19 -7.98 8.64
C ILE A 44 -5.56 -7.32 8.45
N LEU A 45 -6.14 -7.44 7.25
CA LEU A 45 -7.48 -6.94 6.97
C LEU A 45 -8.52 -7.66 7.83
N ASP A 46 -8.46 -8.99 7.98
CA ASP A 46 -9.38 -9.76 8.83
C ASP A 46 -9.42 -9.18 10.25
N ALA A 47 -8.25 -8.91 10.83
CA ALA A 47 -8.15 -8.33 12.15
C ALA A 47 -8.70 -6.90 12.22
N ILE A 48 -8.44 -6.07 11.21
CA ILE A 48 -8.94 -4.70 11.12
C ILE A 48 -10.47 -4.71 10.99
N LEU A 49 -11.02 -5.50 10.06
CA LEU A 49 -12.45 -5.63 9.80
C LEU A 49 -13.19 -6.13 11.04
N LYS A 50 -12.65 -7.14 11.73
CA LYS A 50 -13.20 -7.62 13.01
C LYS A 50 -13.28 -6.52 14.06
N LYS A 51 -12.22 -5.71 14.21
CA LYS A 51 -12.23 -4.57 15.15
C LYS A 51 -13.22 -3.48 14.75
N LYS A 52 -13.41 -3.28 13.44
CA LYS A 52 -14.34 -2.29 12.89
C LYS A 52 -15.77 -2.80 12.74
N LYS A 53 -16.04 -4.07 13.11
CA LYS A 53 -17.34 -4.75 12.96
C LYS A 53 -17.86 -4.70 11.52
N LEU A 54 -16.95 -4.86 10.55
CA LEU A 54 -17.23 -4.89 9.12
C LEU A 54 -16.99 -6.31 8.59
N SER A 55 -17.81 -6.77 7.65
CA SER A 55 -17.62 -8.04 6.94
C SER A 55 -17.21 -7.77 5.50
N TYR A 56 -16.54 -8.75 4.87
CA TYR A 56 -16.17 -8.67 3.46
C TYR A 56 -17.37 -8.52 2.52
N GLU A 57 -18.51 -9.12 2.84
CA GLU A 57 -19.76 -8.97 2.06
C GLU A 57 -20.19 -7.52 1.87
N LYS A 58 -19.92 -6.68 2.88
CA LYS A 58 -20.25 -5.25 2.90
C LYS A 58 -19.03 -4.38 2.56
N LEU A 59 -17.88 -4.98 2.29
CA LEU A 59 -16.65 -4.28 1.96
C LEU A 59 -16.68 -3.92 0.47
N VAL A 60 -16.44 -2.64 0.20
CA VAL A 60 -16.05 -2.17 -1.12
C VAL A 60 -14.65 -1.64 -0.96
N LEU A 61 -13.69 -2.41 -1.45
CA LEU A 61 -12.28 -2.04 -1.39
C LEU A 61 -11.98 -1.04 -2.50
N VAL A 62 -11.28 0.04 -2.14
CA VAL A 62 -10.67 0.97 -3.08
C VAL A 62 -9.17 0.83 -2.98
N VAL A 63 -8.51 0.70 -4.13
CA VAL A 63 -7.06 0.66 -4.26
C VAL A 63 -6.63 1.90 -5.04
N ILE A 64 -5.77 2.71 -4.43
CA ILE A 64 -5.06 3.78 -5.12
C ILE A 64 -3.73 3.20 -5.60
N ASP A 65 -3.55 3.11 -6.91
CA ASP A 65 -2.36 2.53 -7.54
C ASP A 65 -1.11 3.37 -7.22
N GLY A 66 0.00 2.67 -6.99
CA GLY A 66 1.30 3.26 -6.65
C GLY A 66 2.28 3.24 -7.82
N TYR A 67 3.57 3.35 -7.53
CA TYR A 67 4.62 3.20 -8.53
C TYR A 67 4.87 1.71 -8.89
N GLU A 68 5.10 0.87 -7.88
CA GLU A 68 5.37 -0.57 -8.02
C GLU A 68 4.07 -1.37 -8.18
N ILE A 69 3.77 -1.83 -9.40
CA ILE A 69 2.49 -2.48 -9.71
C ILE A 69 2.37 -3.87 -9.08
N GLU A 70 3.49 -4.56 -8.91
CA GLU A 70 3.59 -5.91 -8.37
C GLU A 70 3.08 -5.97 -6.93
N ASN A 71 3.30 -4.90 -6.16
CA ASN A 71 2.77 -4.76 -4.79
C ASN A 71 1.24 -4.65 -4.79
N VAL A 72 0.69 -3.91 -5.75
CA VAL A 72 -0.76 -3.74 -5.91
C VAL A 72 -1.40 -5.05 -6.37
N LEU A 73 -0.80 -5.72 -7.36
CA LEU A 73 -1.25 -7.02 -7.86
C LEU A 73 -1.15 -8.10 -6.78
N LEU A 74 -0.08 -8.10 -5.97
CA LEU A 74 0.05 -9.00 -4.83
C LEU A 74 -1.07 -8.76 -3.82
N ALA A 75 -1.33 -7.50 -3.46
CA ALA A 75 -2.42 -7.16 -2.56
C ALA A 75 -3.76 -7.66 -3.09
N ILE A 76 -4.08 -7.42 -4.37
CA ILE A 76 -5.30 -7.89 -5.02
C ILE A 76 -5.38 -9.42 -5.01
N ARG A 77 -4.28 -10.15 -5.27
CA ARG A 77 -4.26 -11.62 -5.15
C ARG A 77 -4.57 -12.08 -3.72
N CYS A 78 -3.93 -11.47 -2.72
CA CYS A 78 -4.08 -11.81 -1.31
C CYS A 78 -5.53 -11.76 -0.82
N ILE A 79 -6.32 -10.82 -1.34
CA ILE A 79 -7.62 -10.46 -0.75
C ILE A 79 -8.80 -10.60 -1.72
N GLY A 80 -8.52 -10.73 -3.03
CA GLY A 80 -9.53 -10.64 -4.09
C GLY A 80 -10.63 -11.69 -3.97
N SER A 81 -10.29 -12.89 -3.50
CA SER A 81 -11.24 -13.99 -3.32
C SER A 81 -12.31 -13.74 -2.25
N GLU A 82 -12.08 -12.79 -1.35
CA GLU A 82 -13.03 -12.44 -0.29
C GLU A 82 -13.97 -11.30 -0.72
N LEU A 83 -13.67 -10.61 -1.82
CA LEU A 83 -14.37 -9.40 -2.23
C LEU A 83 -15.51 -9.68 -3.21
N ASN A 84 -16.58 -8.90 -3.08
CA ASN A 84 -17.61 -8.80 -4.12
C ASN A 84 -17.32 -7.66 -5.12
N ARG A 85 -16.66 -6.59 -4.66
CA ARG A 85 -16.36 -5.41 -5.46
C ARG A 85 -15.00 -4.80 -5.10
N LEU A 86 -14.27 -4.41 -6.13
CA LEU A 86 -12.99 -3.72 -6.06
C LEU A 86 -13.02 -2.49 -6.98
N ILE A 87 -12.57 -1.35 -6.48
CA ILE A 87 -12.36 -0.13 -7.26
C ILE A 87 -10.85 0.11 -7.33
N VAL A 88 -10.30 0.27 -8.52
CA VAL A 88 -8.88 0.57 -8.72
C VAL A 88 -8.74 1.94 -9.38
N LEU A 89 -8.08 2.87 -8.69
CA LEU A 89 -7.70 4.17 -9.23
C LEU A 89 -6.30 4.06 -9.84
N THR A 90 -6.22 4.04 -11.16
CA THR A 90 -4.98 3.82 -11.92
C THR A 90 -5.04 4.48 -13.29
N ASP A 91 -3.89 4.94 -13.78
CA ASP A 91 -3.73 5.41 -15.17
C ASP A 91 -3.19 4.30 -16.09
N ARG A 92 -3.05 3.07 -15.58
CA ARG A 92 -2.45 1.92 -16.26
C ARG A 92 -3.31 0.66 -16.11
N ALA A 93 -4.62 0.80 -16.34
CA ALA A 93 -5.60 -0.27 -16.18
C ALA A 93 -5.27 -1.58 -16.93
N ALA A 94 -4.61 -1.49 -18.11
CA ALA A 94 -4.25 -2.64 -18.93
C ALA A 94 -3.43 -3.72 -18.18
N TYR A 95 -2.63 -3.33 -17.19
CA TYR A 95 -1.84 -4.29 -16.40
C TYR A 95 -2.68 -5.12 -15.42
N PHE A 96 -3.93 -4.69 -15.14
CA PHE A 96 -4.84 -5.37 -14.21
C PHE A 96 -5.85 -6.26 -14.93
N GLU A 97 -5.95 -6.21 -16.27
CA GLU A 97 -6.98 -6.92 -17.03
C GLU A 97 -6.96 -8.42 -16.75
N ASN A 98 -5.79 -9.08 -16.90
CA ASN A 98 -5.65 -10.52 -16.69
C ASN A 98 -6.10 -10.95 -15.27
N ILE A 99 -5.61 -10.27 -14.23
CA ILE A 99 -6.01 -10.62 -12.86
C ILE A 99 -7.51 -10.34 -12.61
N SER A 100 -8.07 -9.30 -13.23
CA SER A 100 -9.49 -8.95 -13.06
C SER A 100 -10.41 -9.95 -13.73
N GLU A 101 -10.08 -10.41 -14.94
CA GLU A 101 -10.81 -11.45 -15.66
C GLU A 101 -10.79 -12.75 -14.87
N LYS A 102 -9.60 -13.15 -14.41
CA LYS A 102 -9.43 -14.34 -13.57
C LYS A 102 -10.28 -14.26 -12.30
N LEU A 103 -10.24 -13.15 -11.57
CA LEU A 103 -10.99 -13.01 -10.33
C LEU A 103 -12.51 -12.93 -10.55
N TYR A 104 -12.93 -12.39 -11.69
CA TYR A 104 -14.34 -12.40 -12.08
C TYR A 104 -14.82 -13.82 -12.39
N GLU A 105 -14.08 -14.58 -13.21
CA GLU A 105 -14.45 -15.94 -13.59
C GLU A 105 -14.43 -16.91 -12.40
N GLU A 106 -13.45 -16.76 -11.51
CA GLU A 106 -13.25 -17.70 -10.42
C GLU A 106 -14.04 -17.38 -9.15
N GLN A 107 -14.26 -16.09 -8.83
CA GLN A 107 -14.90 -15.67 -7.59
C GLN A 107 -16.06 -14.68 -7.79
N GLY A 108 -16.35 -14.24 -9.02
CA GLY A 108 -17.41 -13.26 -9.29
C GLY A 108 -17.06 -11.84 -8.86
N LEU A 109 -15.78 -11.54 -8.61
CA LEU A 109 -15.33 -10.20 -8.21
C LEU A 109 -15.55 -9.21 -9.35
N ILE A 110 -16.29 -8.13 -9.07
CA ILE A 110 -16.44 -7.02 -10.01
C ILE A 110 -15.34 -5.98 -9.74
N VAL A 111 -14.48 -5.76 -10.74
CA VAL A 111 -13.42 -4.74 -10.70
C VAL A 111 -13.82 -3.53 -11.55
N GLU A 112 -13.78 -2.34 -10.96
CA GLU A 112 -14.06 -1.07 -11.64
C GLU A 112 -12.78 -0.22 -11.68
N PHE A 113 -12.35 0.19 -12.88
CA PHE A 113 -11.19 1.05 -13.08
C PHE A 113 -11.59 2.50 -13.26
N PHE A 114 -10.90 3.41 -12.59
CA PHE A 114 -11.03 4.84 -12.83
C PHE A 114 -9.65 5.51 -12.91
N PRO A 115 -9.52 6.62 -13.66
CA PRO A 115 -8.29 7.41 -13.67
C PRO A 115 -7.86 7.86 -12.28
N LYS A 116 -6.56 7.91 -12.03
CA LYS A 116 -5.98 8.34 -10.74
C LYS A 116 -5.84 9.87 -10.70
N THR A 117 -6.96 10.58 -10.78
CA THR A 117 -6.96 12.05 -10.68
C THR A 117 -7.22 12.53 -9.25
N PHE A 118 -6.76 13.75 -8.94
CA PHE A 118 -7.03 14.38 -7.65
C PHE A 118 -8.52 14.46 -7.36
N GLU A 119 -9.34 14.85 -8.34
CA GLU A 119 -10.79 14.98 -8.19
C GLU A 119 -11.42 13.64 -7.85
N LYS A 120 -10.98 12.56 -8.50
CA LYS A 120 -11.52 11.22 -8.26
C LYS A 120 -11.17 10.72 -6.86
N ILE A 121 -9.94 10.99 -6.38
CA ILE A 121 -9.51 10.63 -5.04
C ILE A 121 -10.20 11.51 -3.98
N ALA A 122 -10.37 12.81 -4.24
CA ALA A 122 -11.01 13.73 -3.31
C ALA A 122 -12.48 13.35 -3.05
N VAL A 123 -13.19 12.92 -4.08
CA VAL A 123 -14.59 12.44 -3.97
C VAL A 123 -14.69 11.20 -3.08
N LEU A 124 -13.66 10.34 -3.00
CA LEU A 124 -13.64 9.24 -2.01
C LEU A 124 -13.70 9.74 -0.56
N GLY A 125 -13.48 11.02 -0.28
CA GLY A 125 -13.66 11.60 1.06
C GLY A 125 -15.12 11.83 1.44
N GLU A 126 -16.02 11.85 0.47
CA GLU A 126 -17.44 12.12 0.69
C GLU A 126 -18.17 10.89 1.25
N GLU A 127 -19.07 11.09 2.22
CA GLU A 127 -19.75 9.99 2.93
C GLU A 127 -20.62 9.12 2.02
N GLU A 128 -21.23 9.71 0.98
CA GLU A 128 -22.15 9.02 0.06
C GLU A 128 -21.43 8.13 -0.96
N THR A 129 -20.11 8.24 -1.06
CA THR A 129 -19.36 7.52 -2.08
C THR A 129 -19.16 6.06 -1.73
N LYS A 130 -19.21 5.22 -2.75
CA LYS A 130 -18.86 3.80 -2.65
C LYS A 130 -17.39 3.67 -2.25
N GLY A 131 -17.08 2.63 -1.49
CA GLY A 131 -15.76 2.42 -0.90
C GLY A 131 -15.77 2.75 0.58
N ASN A 132 -15.46 1.75 1.41
CA ASN A 132 -15.39 1.92 2.86
C ASN A 132 -14.02 1.55 3.44
N LEU A 133 -13.16 0.91 2.64
CA LEU A 133 -11.74 0.73 2.92
C LEU A 133 -10.92 1.17 1.72
N ILE A 134 -9.86 1.94 1.98
CA ILE A 134 -8.95 2.48 0.97
C ILE A 134 -7.55 1.98 1.31
N LEU A 135 -6.94 1.24 0.39
CA LEU A 135 -5.51 0.91 0.40
C LEU A 135 -4.80 1.86 -0.54
N ASP A 136 -3.84 2.60 0.01
CA ASP A 136 -3.09 3.61 -0.73
C ASP A 136 -1.64 3.17 -0.91
N PHE A 137 -1.30 2.77 -2.15
CA PHE A 137 0.02 2.28 -2.54
C PHE A 137 0.93 3.41 -3.07
N GLU A 138 0.48 4.66 -3.03
CA GLU A 138 1.35 5.78 -3.38
C GLU A 138 2.46 5.95 -2.34
N THR A 139 3.60 6.46 -2.80
CA THR A 139 4.76 6.75 -1.96
C THR A 139 4.73 8.19 -1.42
N GLY A 140 5.68 8.54 -0.54
CA GLY A 140 5.79 9.88 0.04
C GLY A 140 5.96 11.02 -0.99
N SER A 141 6.50 10.73 -2.18
CA SER A 141 6.60 11.68 -3.30
C SER A 141 5.29 11.89 -4.06
N GLU A 142 4.34 10.96 -3.96
CA GLU A 142 3.02 10.99 -4.61
C GLU A 142 1.94 11.52 -3.65
N ARG A 143 2.34 12.12 -2.52
CA ARG A 143 1.45 12.42 -1.42
C ARG A 143 0.47 13.54 -1.77
N GLN A 144 -0.82 13.20 -1.77
CA GLN A 144 -1.92 14.17 -1.75
C GLN A 144 -2.18 14.60 -0.30
N GLU A 145 -1.47 15.63 0.18
CA GLU A 145 -1.36 15.96 1.61
C GLU A 145 -2.66 16.44 2.30
N GLU A 146 -3.78 16.59 1.59
CA GLU A 146 -4.95 17.30 2.11
C GLU A 146 -6.28 16.52 2.08
N ILE A 147 -6.30 15.30 1.53
CA ILE A 147 -7.56 14.56 1.38
C ILE A 147 -7.97 13.90 2.70
N LYS A 148 -9.19 14.22 3.15
CA LYS A 148 -9.81 13.59 4.33
C LYS A 148 -10.80 12.52 3.88
N PHE A 149 -10.52 11.26 4.19
CA PHE A 149 -11.37 10.13 3.82
C PHE A 149 -12.59 9.91 4.74
N GLY A 150 -13.04 10.94 5.46
CA GLY A 150 -14.20 10.88 6.35
C GLY A 150 -14.15 9.71 7.34
N ARG A 151 -15.23 8.92 7.40
CA ARG A 151 -15.34 7.71 8.25
C ARG A 151 -14.74 6.44 7.62
N LYS A 152 -14.19 6.51 6.41
CA LYS A 152 -13.65 5.35 5.70
C LYS A 152 -12.34 4.88 6.34
N ILE A 153 -12.05 3.59 6.19
CA ILE A 153 -10.82 2.98 6.70
C ILE A 153 -9.71 3.26 5.67
N TYR A 154 -8.93 4.32 5.87
CA TYR A 154 -7.81 4.65 4.99
C TYR A 154 -6.49 4.09 5.51
N ILE A 155 -5.81 3.25 4.73
CA ILE A 155 -4.55 2.61 5.09
C ILE A 155 -3.45 3.05 4.09
N PRO A 156 -2.50 3.89 4.51
CA PRO A 156 -1.32 4.18 3.71
C PRO A 156 -0.34 3.01 3.78
N VAL A 157 -0.14 2.31 2.67
CA VAL A 157 0.71 1.11 2.60
C VAL A 157 2.19 1.48 2.66
N PHE A 158 2.60 2.55 1.97
CA PHE A 158 3.99 3.00 1.90
C PHE A 158 4.23 4.43 2.41
N LYS A 159 3.18 5.25 2.58
CA LYS A 159 3.34 6.62 3.11
C LYS A 159 3.66 6.65 4.62
N LYS A 160 3.43 5.55 5.33
CA LYS A 160 3.71 5.39 6.76
C LYS A 160 4.18 3.95 7.00
N PRO A 161 5.29 3.73 7.73
CA PRO A 161 5.78 2.39 8.00
C PRO A 161 4.79 1.61 8.85
N TRP A 162 4.72 0.31 8.60
CA TRP A 162 4.05 -0.64 9.49
C TRP A 162 5.14 -1.25 10.36
N GLU A 163 5.00 -1.20 11.68
CA GLU A 163 6.10 -1.55 12.59
C GLU A 163 5.77 -2.80 13.40
N ASP A 164 6.80 -3.57 13.75
CA ASP A 164 6.68 -4.65 14.73
C ASP A 164 6.45 -4.04 16.12
N ALA A 165 5.34 -4.40 16.76
CA ALA A 165 4.97 -3.96 18.10
C ALA A 165 5.42 -4.92 19.21
N GLY A 166 6.19 -5.97 18.85
CA GLY A 166 6.60 -7.07 19.71
C GLY A 166 5.51 -8.14 19.84
N ASN A 167 5.89 -9.34 20.28
CA ASN A 167 4.96 -10.48 20.46
C ASN A 167 4.15 -10.88 19.22
N LEU A 168 4.73 -10.72 18.01
CA LEU A 168 4.04 -10.93 16.72
C LEU A 168 2.92 -9.91 16.45
N ASP A 169 2.85 -8.81 17.21
CA ASP A 169 1.89 -7.75 16.93
C ASP A 169 2.50 -6.76 15.93
N ILE A 170 1.67 -6.14 15.09
CA ILE A 170 2.10 -5.08 14.16
C ILE A 170 1.27 -3.83 14.34
N THR A 171 1.86 -2.67 14.08
CA THR A 171 1.16 -1.39 14.01
C THR A 171 0.79 -1.07 12.57
N VAL A 172 -0.52 -0.91 12.32
CA VAL A 172 -1.03 -0.52 11.00
C VAL A 172 -1.61 0.88 11.08
N PRO A 173 -1.10 1.85 10.31
CA PRO A 173 -1.66 3.19 10.23
C PRO A 173 -3.04 3.15 9.58
N ILE A 174 -4.04 3.78 10.22
CA ILE A 174 -5.37 3.99 9.67
C ILE A 174 -5.77 5.46 9.82
N GLY A 175 -5.63 6.25 8.75
CA GLY A 175 -5.79 7.70 8.79
C GLY A 175 -4.80 8.35 9.77
N TYR A 176 -5.36 8.99 10.81
CA TYR A 176 -4.60 9.58 11.92
C TYR A 176 -4.42 8.64 13.12
N ASN A 177 -5.06 7.47 13.11
CA ASN A 177 -4.98 6.48 14.17
C ASN A 177 -4.00 5.37 13.79
N THR A 178 -3.61 4.56 14.78
CA THR A 178 -2.84 3.33 14.57
C THR A 178 -3.61 2.16 15.16
N VAL A 179 -3.76 1.08 14.40
CA VAL A 179 -4.40 -0.16 14.85
C VAL A 179 -3.32 -1.21 15.09
N ILE A 180 -3.28 -1.75 16.30
CA ILE A 180 -2.44 -2.90 16.62
C ILE A 180 -3.15 -4.15 16.11
N VAL A 181 -2.53 -4.87 15.19
CA VAL A 181 -2.98 -6.18 14.72
C VAL A 181 -2.17 -7.24 15.45
N LYS A 182 -2.84 -8.21 16.07
CA LYS A 182 -2.19 -9.17 16.95
C LYS A 182 -1.79 -10.46 16.25
N ASN A 183 -0.68 -11.06 16.65
CA ASN A 183 -0.27 -12.41 16.27
C ASN A 183 -0.09 -12.63 14.74
N ILE A 184 0.47 -11.63 14.07
CA ILE A 184 0.98 -11.67 12.70
C ILE A 184 2.39 -12.27 12.74
N LYS A 185 2.50 -13.53 12.31
CA LYS A 185 3.79 -14.20 12.22
C LYS A 185 4.47 -13.74 10.93
N THR A 186 5.60 -13.03 11.03
CA THR A 186 6.55 -12.80 9.92
C THR A 186 7.28 -14.09 9.54
N VAL A 187 6.54 -15.16 9.27
CA VAL A 187 7.07 -16.29 8.51
C VAL A 187 7.04 -15.85 7.05
N HIS A 188 8.11 -16.11 6.30
CA HIS A 188 8.10 -16.02 4.83
C HIS A 188 6.97 -16.91 4.30
N LYS A 189 5.75 -16.37 4.27
CA LYS A 189 4.60 -17.05 3.75
C LYS A 189 4.76 -17.02 2.24
N GLN A 190 4.55 -18.18 1.63
CA GLN A 190 4.44 -18.30 0.17
C GLN A 190 3.53 -17.18 -0.36
N PRO A 191 3.87 -16.56 -1.50
CA PRO A 191 3.03 -15.52 -2.09
C PRO A 191 1.60 -16.02 -2.23
N CYS A 192 0.61 -15.12 -2.13
CA CYS A 192 -0.77 -15.53 -2.32
C CYS A 192 -0.96 -16.05 -3.74
N TYR A 193 -0.90 -17.38 -3.83
CA TYR A 193 -1.10 -18.16 -5.03
C TYR A 193 -2.59 -18.24 -5.32
N ASP A 194 -2.96 -18.18 -6.58
CA ASP A 194 -4.31 -18.54 -6.98
C ASP A 194 -4.58 -20.03 -6.77
N LYS A 195 -5.85 -20.45 -6.88
CA LYS A 195 -6.27 -21.83 -6.61
C LYS A 195 -5.55 -22.88 -7.48
N PHE A 196 -5.09 -22.51 -8.68
CA PHE A 196 -4.38 -23.41 -9.57
C PHE A 196 -2.89 -23.49 -9.21
N GLU A 197 -2.28 -22.35 -8.88
CA GLU A 197 -0.91 -22.29 -8.37
C GLU A 197 -0.79 -23.03 -7.03
N GLN A 198 -1.77 -22.87 -6.13
CA GLN A 198 -1.87 -23.66 -4.89
C GLN A 198 -1.91 -25.15 -5.19
N ALA A 199 -2.79 -25.57 -6.10
CA ALA A 199 -2.88 -26.98 -6.50
C ALA A 199 -1.60 -27.51 -7.17
N PHE A 200 -0.80 -26.65 -7.82
CA PHE A 200 0.47 -27.05 -8.41
C PHE A 200 1.54 -27.30 -7.32
N TYR A 201 1.64 -26.40 -6.34
CA TYR A 201 2.66 -26.48 -5.27
C TYR A 201 2.25 -27.37 -4.08
N GLU A 202 0.98 -27.71 -3.89
CA GLU A 202 0.52 -28.64 -2.85
C GLU A 202 0.78 -30.12 -3.20
N ASN A 203 1.19 -30.41 -4.43
CA ASN A 203 1.45 -31.78 -4.92
C ASN A 203 2.94 -32.16 -5.00
N GLU A 204 3.86 -31.34 -4.44
CA GLU A 204 5.28 -31.68 -4.21
C GLU A 204 5.55 -32.06 -2.75
#